data_AF-A0A931WZN8-F1
#
_entry.id   AF-A0A931WZN8-F1
#
_cell.length_a   1.000
_cell.length_b   1.000
_cell.length_c   1.000
_cell.angle_alpha   90.00
_cell.angle_beta   90.00
_cell.angle_gamma   90.00
#
_symmetry.space_group_name_H-M   'P 1'
#
loop_
_entity.id
_entity.type
_entity.pdbx_description
1 polymer ?
#
loop_
_entity_poly.entity_id
_entity_poly.type
_entity_poly.pdbx_seq_one_letter_code
_entity_poly.pdbx_strand_id
1 'polypeptide(L)'
;MRRQIIVGITFLAGLYFFLEFILPPVIPPGAPEGEGFRFGRYDEEISVGFTAVGAMAIALGAISILRLHGGQILRKRRGWGVSLVLVSSLLVSTGIFLAMWFERAQASGAARPLEELAAAQEIILSSAKTPPIPPPMREMPLERIPESLRRPATIEERGAAQRKLVEALRRLHGTSGREALDAEVLKPLAESESAAESGLAALDGRDEARAEMDLTRALQAMRKAAEARRRVAGQAMEHSLTNRVYTLLNDGLYNALGSAMFSLLAFYIATAAYRAFRVKSKEALLLMVAALLVMLGQIPLGVYLLDALLGPAGSALGADHLSITQVRLWILRVVNTAAFRGIALGSAIAGLSMAWRVWWSLESSAWMEPSGPAEKDQETERPPGRRT
;
A
#
# COMPACT_ATOMS: atom_id res chain seq x y z
N MET A 1 4.98 4.00 -36.93
CA MET A 1 4.83 5.14 -36.00
C MET A 1 4.43 4.72 -34.57
N ARG A 2 3.29 4.06 -34.32
CA ARG A 2 2.83 3.73 -32.94
C ARG A 2 3.86 2.97 -32.07
N ARG A 3 4.58 2.00 -32.65
CA ARG A 3 5.60 1.21 -31.94
C ARG A 3 6.82 2.04 -31.49
N GLN A 4 7.33 2.91 -32.35
CA GLN A 4 8.50 3.75 -32.05
C GLN A 4 8.19 4.75 -30.92
N ILE A 5 6.96 5.26 -30.88
CA ILE A 5 6.50 6.14 -29.81
C ILE A 5 6.48 5.40 -28.46
N ILE A 6 5.92 4.19 -28.40
CA ILE A 6 5.88 3.39 -27.17
C ILE A 6 7.29 3.07 -26.68
N VAL A 7 8.18 2.66 -27.60
CA VAL A 7 9.59 2.39 -27.28
C VAL A 7 10.29 3.64 -26.76
N GLY A 8 10.11 4.79 -27.41
CA GLY A 8 10.70 6.05 -26.98
C GLY A 8 10.23 6.49 -25.59
N ILE A 9 8.92 6.41 -25.32
CA ILE A 9 8.36 6.75 -24.01
C ILE A 9 8.89 5.81 -22.93
N THR A 10 8.91 4.50 -23.18
CA THR A 10 9.39 3.51 -22.20
C THR A 10 10.88 3.68 -21.92
N PHE A 11 11.67 4.01 -22.95
CA PHE A 11 13.09 4.30 -22.81
C PHE A 11 13.34 5.57 -21.99
N LEU A 12 12.63 6.67 -22.30
CA LEU A 12 12.78 7.93 -21.57
C LEU A 12 12.36 7.78 -20.10
N ALA A 13 11.30 7.03 -19.83
CA ALA A 13 10.87 6.72 -18.47
C ALA A 13 11.94 5.92 -17.70
N GLY A 14 12.52 4.89 -18.32
CA GLY A 14 13.62 4.12 -17.71
C GLY A 14 14.89 4.95 -17.53
N LEU A 15 15.21 5.81 -18.50
CA LEU A 15 16.36 6.72 -18.44
C LEU A 15 16.21 7.75 -17.32
N TYR A 16 14.99 8.26 -17.08
CA TYR A 16 14.71 9.18 -15.97
C TYR A 16 15.09 8.56 -14.62
N PHE A 17 14.53 7.39 -14.30
CA PHE A 17 14.85 6.70 -13.03
C PHE A 17 16.30 6.25 -12.93
N PHE A 18 16.91 5.89 -14.07
CA PHE A 18 18.33 5.58 -14.12
C PHE A 18 19.20 6.79 -13.76
N LEU A 19 18.87 7.97 -14.31
CA LEU A 19 19.57 9.21 -14.01
C LEU A 19 19.31 9.67 -12.58
N GLU A 20 18.12 9.47 -12.04
CA GLU A 20 17.78 9.76 -10.64
C GLU A 20 18.67 8.96 -9.68
N PHE A 21 18.95 7.69 -10.01
CA PHE A 21 19.78 6.83 -9.17
C PHE A 21 21.28 7.22 -9.22
N ILE A 22 21.75 7.79 -10.33
CA ILE A 22 23.16 8.13 -10.54
C ILE A 22 23.48 9.57 -10.12
N LEU A 23 22.57 10.49 -10.39
CA LEU A 23 22.79 11.92 -10.17
C LEU A 23 22.60 12.28 -8.69
N PRO A 24 23.39 13.22 -8.16
CA PRO A 24 23.14 13.77 -6.83
C PRO A 24 21.80 14.53 -6.81
N PRO A 25 21.12 14.60 -5.65
CA PRO A 25 19.78 15.21 -5.54
C PRO A 25 19.75 16.70 -5.91
N VAL A 26 20.89 17.40 -5.79
CA VAL A 26 21.05 18.80 -6.21
C VAL A 26 22.28 18.88 -7.12
N ILE A 27 22.12 19.53 -8.28
CA ILE A 27 23.19 19.77 -9.25
C ILE A 27 23.42 21.30 -9.34
N PRO A 28 24.63 21.80 -9.05
CA PRO A 28 25.84 21.08 -8.63
C PRO A 28 25.79 20.59 -7.16
N PRO A 29 26.54 19.52 -6.82
CA PRO A 29 26.57 18.99 -5.47
C PRO A 29 27.13 20.02 -4.47
N GLY A 30 26.37 20.35 -3.43
CA GLY A 30 26.73 21.34 -2.42
C GLY A 30 26.22 22.76 -2.66
N ALA A 31 25.31 22.95 -3.63
CA ALA A 31 24.66 24.25 -3.82
C ALA A 31 23.85 24.69 -2.58
N PRO A 32 23.78 26.01 -2.28
CA PRO A 32 22.97 26.55 -1.17
C PRO A 32 21.50 26.15 -1.27
N GLU A 33 20.80 26.04 -0.13
CA GLU A 33 19.36 25.71 -0.11
C GLU A 33 18.57 26.69 -0.99
N GLY A 34 17.88 26.17 -2.01
CA GLY A 34 17.08 26.96 -2.96
C GLY A 34 17.82 27.34 -4.25
N GLU A 35 19.14 27.13 -4.33
CA GLU A 35 19.94 27.33 -5.53
C GLU A 35 20.38 25.97 -6.12
N GLY A 36 20.24 25.78 -7.43
CA GLY A 36 20.59 24.54 -8.12
C GLY A 36 19.39 23.74 -8.66
N PHE A 37 19.65 22.87 -9.64
CA PHE A 37 18.62 22.01 -10.22
C PHE A 37 18.44 20.76 -9.37
N ARG A 38 17.22 20.56 -8.86
CA ARG A 38 16.85 19.37 -8.09
C ARG A 38 16.32 18.30 -9.04
N PHE A 39 17.16 17.31 -9.36
CA PHE A 39 16.71 16.13 -10.07
C PHE A 39 15.72 15.38 -9.16
N GLY A 40 14.55 14.97 -9.68
CA GLY A 40 13.45 14.45 -8.86
C GLY A 40 12.37 15.46 -8.47
N ARG A 41 12.45 16.72 -8.94
CA ARG A 41 11.38 17.72 -8.70
C ARG A 41 10.00 17.24 -9.18
N TYR A 42 9.94 16.40 -10.21
CA TYR A 42 8.71 15.92 -10.83
C TYR A 42 8.35 14.47 -10.46
N ASP A 43 8.98 13.89 -9.42
CA ASP A 43 8.77 12.49 -9.05
C ASP A 43 7.32 12.22 -8.65
N GLU A 44 6.69 13.18 -7.98
CA GLU A 44 5.31 13.07 -7.55
C GLU A 44 4.37 13.01 -8.75
N GLU A 45 4.52 13.92 -9.72
CA GLU A 45 3.71 13.95 -10.94
C GLU A 45 3.94 12.73 -11.82
N ILE A 46 5.19 12.28 -11.94
CA ILE A 46 5.55 11.06 -12.67
C ILE A 46 4.92 9.84 -11.99
N SER A 47 5.01 9.74 -10.66
CA SER A 47 4.42 8.67 -9.86
C SER A 47 2.88 8.64 -9.96
N VAL A 48 2.23 9.79 -9.98
CA VAL A 48 0.77 9.92 -10.23
C VAL A 48 0.44 9.35 -11.62
N GLY A 49 1.23 9.68 -12.65
CA GLY A 49 1.08 9.12 -13.99
C GLY A 49 1.22 7.60 -14.02
N PHE A 50 2.26 7.04 -13.36
CA PHE A 50 2.44 5.60 -13.23
C PHE A 50 1.29 4.92 -12.50
N THR A 51 0.80 5.54 -11.43
CA THR A 51 -0.34 5.03 -10.65
C THR A 51 -1.60 4.97 -11.51
N ALA A 52 -1.87 6.00 -12.31
CA ALA A 52 -3.00 6.04 -13.24
C ALA A 52 -2.91 4.91 -14.29
N VAL A 53 -1.73 4.73 -14.92
CA VAL A 53 -1.51 3.65 -15.90
C VAL A 53 -1.61 2.27 -15.23
N GLY A 54 -1.05 2.12 -14.02
CA GLY A 54 -1.12 0.89 -13.23
C GLY A 54 -2.56 0.49 -12.87
N ALA A 55 -3.38 1.47 -12.47
CA ALA A 55 -4.80 1.25 -12.21
C ALA A 55 -5.55 0.72 -13.46
N MET A 56 -5.26 1.29 -14.64
CA MET A 56 -5.80 0.79 -15.91
C MET A 56 -5.29 -0.62 -16.25
N ALA A 57 -4.03 -0.91 -15.97
CA ALA A 57 -3.44 -2.23 -16.24
C ALA A 57 -4.12 -3.33 -15.42
N ILE A 58 -4.49 -3.06 -14.16
CA ILE A 58 -5.25 -4.00 -13.32
C ILE A 58 -6.61 -4.31 -13.98
N ALA A 59 -7.32 -3.28 -14.46
CA ALA A 59 -8.61 -3.46 -15.14
C ALA A 59 -8.47 -4.27 -16.44
N LEU A 60 -7.46 -3.96 -17.26
CA LEU A 60 -7.16 -4.71 -18.47
C LEU A 60 -6.79 -6.17 -18.17
N GLY A 61 -6.06 -6.42 -17.09
CA GLY A 61 -5.73 -7.76 -16.60
C GLY A 61 -6.97 -8.57 -16.26
N ALA A 62 -7.89 -8.00 -15.48
CA ALA A 62 -9.16 -8.65 -15.15
C ALA A 62 -10.01 -8.94 -16.40
N ILE A 63 -10.12 -7.97 -17.33
CA ILE A 63 -10.86 -8.14 -18.59
C ILE A 63 -10.23 -9.24 -19.46
N SER A 64 -8.89 -9.30 -19.52
CA SER A 64 -8.17 -10.32 -20.27
C SER A 64 -8.48 -11.73 -19.77
N ILE A 65 -8.41 -11.93 -18.44
CA ILE A 65 -8.75 -13.20 -17.79
C ILE A 65 -10.20 -13.59 -18.11
N LEU A 66 -11.14 -12.66 -17.93
CA LEU A 66 -12.56 -12.90 -18.21
C LEU A 66 -12.81 -13.24 -19.69
N ARG A 67 -12.15 -12.57 -20.63
CA ARG A 67 -12.32 -12.83 -22.06
C ARG A 67 -11.76 -14.19 -22.47
N LEU A 68 -10.56 -14.53 -22.00
CA LEU A 68 -9.88 -15.79 -22.33
C LEU A 68 -10.61 -16.99 -21.73
N HIS A 69 -10.88 -16.94 -20.41
CA HIS A 69 -11.49 -18.05 -19.70
C HIS A 69 -13.02 -18.10 -19.85
N GLY A 70 -13.69 -16.95 -19.95
CA GLY A 70 -15.12 -16.89 -20.26
C GLY A 70 -15.45 -17.54 -21.61
N GLY A 71 -14.62 -17.30 -22.62
CA GLY A 71 -14.77 -17.97 -23.91
C GLY A 71 -14.50 -19.48 -23.88
N GLN A 72 -13.70 -19.98 -22.94
CA GLN A 72 -13.47 -21.42 -22.73
C GLN A 72 -14.64 -22.08 -22.01
N ILE A 73 -15.24 -21.38 -21.03
CA ILE A 73 -16.43 -21.83 -20.28
C ILE A 73 -17.64 -21.92 -21.22
N LEU A 74 -17.94 -20.84 -21.95
CA LEU A 74 -19.10 -20.79 -22.86
C LEU A 74 -19.03 -21.84 -23.97
N ARG A 75 -17.82 -22.11 -24.48
CA ARG A 75 -17.60 -23.09 -25.56
C ARG A 75 -17.23 -24.49 -25.06
N LYS A 76 -17.31 -24.74 -23.75
CA LYS A 76 -16.96 -26.01 -23.08
C LYS A 76 -15.67 -26.66 -23.61
N ARG A 77 -14.62 -25.86 -23.83
CA ARG A 77 -13.33 -26.34 -24.34
C ARG A 77 -12.61 -27.21 -23.29
N ARG A 78 -11.61 -27.99 -23.70
CA ARG A 78 -10.78 -28.81 -22.79
C ARG A 78 -10.22 -27.92 -21.66
N GLY A 79 -10.51 -28.27 -20.41
CA GLY A 79 -10.11 -27.49 -19.22
C GLY A 79 -11.13 -26.44 -18.75
N TRP A 80 -12.36 -26.43 -19.29
CA TRP A 80 -13.41 -25.45 -18.90
C TRP A 80 -13.72 -25.45 -17.40
N GLY A 81 -13.64 -26.60 -16.72
CA GLY A 81 -13.91 -26.70 -15.28
C GLY A 81 -12.93 -25.87 -14.44
N VAL A 82 -11.64 -25.93 -14.76
CA VAL A 82 -10.60 -25.13 -14.06
C VAL A 82 -10.81 -23.64 -14.34
N SER A 83 -11.18 -23.29 -15.57
CA SER A 83 -11.48 -21.91 -15.95
C SER A 83 -12.71 -21.36 -15.21
N LEU A 84 -13.74 -22.18 -15.01
CA LEU A 84 -14.91 -21.83 -14.22
C LEU A 84 -14.51 -21.54 -12.76
N VAL A 85 -13.69 -22.40 -12.16
CA VAL A 85 -13.19 -22.20 -10.79
C VAL A 85 -12.43 -20.87 -10.71
N LEU A 86 -11.48 -20.62 -11.62
CA LEU A 86 -10.68 -19.40 -11.63
C LEU A 86 -11.51 -18.12 -11.80
N VAL A 87 -12.46 -18.12 -12.73
CA VAL A 87 -13.35 -16.96 -12.94
C VAL A 87 -14.27 -16.77 -11.74
N SER A 88 -14.82 -17.85 -11.18
CA SER A 88 -15.67 -17.76 -9.99
C SER A 88 -14.91 -17.23 -8.76
N SER A 89 -13.68 -17.69 -8.53
CA SER A 89 -12.85 -17.21 -7.41
C SER A 89 -12.49 -15.73 -7.59
N LEU A 90 -12.22 -15.29 -8.82
CA LEU A 90 -11.96 -13.88 -9.11
C LEU A 90 -13.21 -13.05 -8.78
N LEU A 91 -14.38 -13.45 -9.27
CA LEU A 91 -15.63 -12.72 -9.03
C LEU A 91 -16.01 -12.67 -7.54
N VAL A 92 -15.85 -13.79 -6.83
CA VAL A 92 -16.11 -13.86 -5.38
C VAL A 92 -15.15 -12.95 -4.61
N SER A 93 -13.84 -13.04 -4.86
CA SER A 93 -12.86 -12.20 -4.17
C SER A 93 -13.04 -10.71 -4.48
N THR A 94 -13.31 -10.35 -5.73
CA THR A 94 -13.62 -8.96 -6.11
C THR A 94 -14.91 -8.48 -5.46
N GLY A 95 -15.95 -9.32 -5.41
CA GLY A 95 -17.22 -9.00 -4.75
C GLY A 95 -17.05 -8.76 -3.25
N ILE A 96 -16.31 -9.63 -2.56
CA ILE A 96 -15.99 -9.47 -1.13
C ILE A 96 -15.18 -8.19 -0.91
N PHE A 97 -14.15 -7.95 -1.72
CA PHE A 97 -13.32 -6.75 -1.60
C PHE A 97 -14.14 -5.47 -1.78
N LEU A 98 -15.02 -5.42 -2.79
CA LEU A 98 -15.92 -4.28 -3.02
C LEU A 98 -16.91 -4.09 -1.86
N ALA A 99 -17.48 -5.18 -1.33
CA ALA A 99 -18.36 -5.13 -0.18
C ALA A 99 -17.63 -4.60 1.06
N MET A 100 -16.42 -5.10 1.35
CA MET A 100 -15.58 -4.61 2.46
C MET A 100 -15.22 -3.14 2.27
N TRP A 101 -14.89 -2.72 1.05
CA TRP A 101 -14.58 -1.32 0.75
C TRP A 101 -15.80 -0.43 1.02
N PHE A 102 -17.00 -0.87 0.64
CA PHE A 102 -18.22 -0.12 0.88
C PHE A 102 -18.60 -0.06 2.37
N GLU A 103 -18.51 -1.17 3.09
CA GLU A 103 -18.69 -1.21 4.56
C GLU A 103 -17.69 -0.30 5.28
N ARG A 104 -16.42 -0.31 4.86
CA ARG A 104 -15.38 0.58 5.40
C ARG A 104 -15.64 2.05 5.06
N ALA A 105 -16.11 2.35 3.85
CA ALA A 105 -16.49 3.71 3.46
C ALA A 105 -17.65 4.23 4.31
N GLN A 106 -18.67 3.41 4.59
CA GLN A 106 -19.75 3.76 5.51
C GLN A 106 -19.27 3.94 6.95
N ALA A 107 -18.47 2.99 7.46
CA ALA A 107 -17.97 3.04 8.84
C ALA A 107 -17.07 4.25 9.10
N SER A 108 -16.19 4.59 8.15
CA SER A 108 -15.37 5.81 8.22
C SER A 108 -16.17 7.10 8.04
N GLY A 109 -17.34 7.03 7.40
CA GLY A 109 -18.30 8.13 7.29
C GLY A 109 -19.15 8.34 8.54
N ALA A 110 -19.36 7.31 9.35
CA ALA A 110 -20.33 7.29 10.44
C ALA A 110 -20.05 8.31 11.57
N ALA A 111 -18.78 8.65 11.81
CA ALA A 111 -18.37 9.62 12.83
C ALA A 111 -18.26 11.06 12.29
N ARG A 112 -18.24 11.26 10.96
CA ARG A 112 -17.98 12.56 10.33
C ARG A 112 -18.89 13.68 10.82
N PRO A 113 -20.21 13.50 10.98
CA PRO A 113 -21.07 14.58 11.47
C PRO A 113 -20.66 15.10 12.85
N LEU A 114 -20.22 14.20 13.75
CA LEU A 114 -19.76 14.59 15.10
C LEU A 114 -18.37 15.23 15.06
N GLU A 115 -17.49 14.76 14.16
CA GLU A 115 -16.17 15.39 13.94
C GLU A 115 -16.33 16.81 13.37
N GLU A 116 -17.27 17.01 12.44
CA GLU A 116 -17.60 18.33 11.88
C GLU A 116 -18.19 19.27 12.94
N LEU A 117 -19.09 18.78 13.79
CA LEU A 117 -19.65 19.57 14.90
C LEU A 117 -18.57 19.90 15.94
N ALA A 118 -17.67 18.97 16.26
CA ALA A 118 -16.54 19.23 17.14
C ALA A 118 -15.59 20.28 16.53
N ALA A 119 -15.29 20.21 15.24
CA ALA A 119 -14.49 21.22 14.56
C ALA A 119 -15.17 22.60 14.56
N ALA A 120 -16.48 22.66 14.35
CA ALA A 120 -17.25 23.90 14.43
C ALA A 120 -17.22 24.48 15.87
N GLN A 121 -17.38 23.63 16.89
CA GLN A 121 -17.27 24.01 18.30
C GLN A 121 -15.89 24.56 18.65
N GLU A 122 -14.82 23.96 18.12
CA GLU A 122 -13.45 24.42 18.28
C GLU A 122 -13.21 25.80 17.63
N ILE A 123 -13.83 26.05 16.47
CA ILE A 123 -13.82 27.37 15.84
C ILE A 123 -14.56 28.39 16.72
N ILE A 124 -15.74 28.08 17.26
CA ILE A 124 -16.51 28.98 18.14
C ILE A 124 -15.77 29.28 19.45
N LEU A 125 -15.04 28.30 19.98
CA LEU A 125 -14.21 28.47 21.18
C LEU A 125 -13.00 29.37 20.90
N SER A 126 -12.24 29.08 19.84
CA SER A 126 -11.04 29.83 19.47
C SER A 126 -11.35 31.23 18.91
N SER A 127 -12.54 31.43 18.35
CA SER A 127 -12.94 32.70 17.72
C SER A 127 -12.97 33.90 18.67
N ALA A 128 -12.98 33.64 19.98
CA ALA A 128 -12.85 34.69 21.00
C ALA A 128 -11.49 35.42 20.91
N LYS A 129 -10.44 34.70 20.48
CA LYS A 129 -9.05 35.19 20.50
C LYS A 129 -8.44 35.25 19.11
N THR A 130 -8.84 34.34 18.21
CA THR A 130 -8.31 34.26 16.84
C THR A 130 -9.41 34.49 15.80
N PRO A 131 -9.08 35.04 14.62
CA PRO A 131 -10.04 35.12 13.52
C PRO A 131 -10.58 33.74 13.15
N PRO A 132 -11.91 33.55 13.04
CA PRO A 132 -12.53 32.26 12.75
C PRO A 132 -12.45 31.90 11.26
N ILE A 133 -11.24 31.73 10.74
CA ILE A 133 -11.01 31.38 9.33
C ILE A 133 -11.03 29.86 9.16
N PRO A 134 -12.01 29.29 8.44
CA PRO A 134 -12.06 27.86 8.16
C PRO A 134 -10.79 27.40 7.42
N PRO A 135 -10.32 26.16 7.65
CA PRO A 135 -9.12 25.62 6.98
C PRO A 135 -9.04 25.87 5.46
N PRO A 136 -10.10 25.60 4.65
CA PRO A 136 -10.02 25.82 3.19
C PRO A 136 -9.93 27.30 2.78
N MET A 137 -10.28 28.24 3.67
CA MET A 137 -10.17 29.68 3.39
C MET A 137 -8.80 30.25 3.76
N ARG A 138 -7.96 29.51 4.50
CA ARG A 138 -6.62 29.98 4.92
C ARG A 138 -5.66 30.14 3.74
N GLU A 139 -5.89 29.41 2.66
CA GLU A 139 -5.09 29.48 1.43
C GLU A 139 -5.57 30.57 0.46
N MET A 140 -6.71 31.20 0.74
CA MET A 140 -7.24 32.27 -0.10
C MET A 140 -6.55 33.60 0.21
N PRO A 141 -6.38 34.49 -0.80
CA PRO A 141 -5.97 35.87 -0.55
C PRO A 141 -6.92 36.53 0.46
N LEU A 142 -6.34 37.24 1.45
CA LEU A 142 -7.08 37.82 2.58
C LEU A 142 -8.20 38.77 2.13
N GLU A 143 -8.06 39.40 0.97
CA GLU A 143 -9.06 40.32 0.40
C GLU A 143 -10.36 39.61 0.02
N ARG A 144 -10.31 38.31 -0.30
CA ARG A 144 -11.48 37.50 -0.66
C ARG A 144 -12.22 36.93 0.54
N ILE A 145 -11.60 36.96 1.72
CA ILE A 145 -12.22 36.49 2.97
C ILE A 145 -13.15 37.59 3.49
N PRO A 146 -14.41 37.33 3.84
CA PRO A 146 -15.30 38.33 4.43
C PRO A 146 -14.68 39.02 5.65
N GLU A 147 -14.89 40.33 5.81
CA GLU A 147 -14.32 41.12 6.92
C GLU A 147 -14.70 40.57 8.30
N SER A 148 -15.90 40.02 8.44
CA SER A 148 -16.40 39.38 9.66
C SER A 148 -15.55 38.18 10.12
N LEU A 149 -14.79 37.54 9.22
CA LEU A 149 -13.92 36.40 9.52
C LEU A 149 -12.45 36.81 9.71
N ARG A 150 -12.09 38.08 9.47
CA ARG A 150 -10.72 38.60 9.60
C ARG A 150 -10.40 39.08 11.02
N ARG A 151 -11.41 39.22 11.87
CA ARG A 151 -11.30 39.67 13.26
C ARG A 151 -11.79 38.60 14.24
N PRO A 152 -11.41 38.68 15.53
CA PRO A 152 -12.07 37.92 16.57
C PRO A 152 -13.59 38.16 16.56
N ALA A 153 -14.35 37.09 16.81
CA ALA A 153 -15.79 37.11 16.80
C ALA A 153 -16.35 37.71 18.09
N THR A 154 -17.40 38.51 17.96
CA THR A 154 -18.15 39.06 19.10
C THR A 154 -18.95 37.98 19.83
N ILE A 155 -19.34 38.25 21.07
CA ILE A 155 -20.22 37.35 21.85
C ILE A 155 -21.52 37.04 21.10
N GLU A 156 -22.11 38.03 20.43
CA GLU A 156 -23.37 37.86 19.68
C GLU A 156 -23.19 36.96 18.45
N GLU A 157 -22.11 37.14 17.69
CA GLU A 157 -21.75 36.29 16.55
C GLU A 157 -21.49 34.84 17.00
N ARG A 158 -20.80 34.66 18.13
CA ARG A 158 -20.55 33.34 18.74
C ARG A 158 -21.84 32.69 19.23
N GLY A 159 -22.74 33.44 19.87
CA GLY A 159 -24.06 32.96 20.29
C GLY A 159 -24.92 32.53 19.10
N ALA A 160 -24.90 33.28 18.00
CA ALA A 160 -25.61 32.90 16.78
C ALA A 160 -25.05 31.62 16.14
N ALA A 161 -23.72 31.45 16.13
CA ALA A 161 -23.08 30.23 15.67
C ALA A 161 -23.40 29.03 16.58
N GLN A 162 -23.36 29.24 17.90
CA GLN A 162 -23.66 28.22 18.90
C GLN A 162 -25.11 27.75 18.81
N ARG A 163 -26.08 28.65 18.57
CA ARG A 163 -27.48 28.28 18.32
C ARG A 163 -27.63 27.29 17.17
N LYS A 164 -26.98 27.56 16.04
CA LYS A 164 -27.01 26.67 14.87
C LYS A 164 -26.39 25.31 15.17
N LEU A 165 -25.30 25.31 15.94
CA LEU A 165 -24.61 24.08 16.35
C LEU A 165 -25.46 23.23 17.31
N VAL A 166 -26.13 23.85 18.29
CA VAL A 166 -27.08 23.17 19.18
C VAL A 166 -28.26 22.58 18.40
N GLU A 167 -28.81 23.32 17.43
CA GLU A 167 -29.87 22.80 16.57
C GLU A 167 -29.40 21.61 15.73
N ALA A 168 -28.17 21.66 15.19
CA ALA A 168 -27.58 20.56 14.45
C ALA A 168 -27.35 19.31 15.34
N LEU A 169 -26.88 19.50 16.58
CA LEU A 169 -26.76 18.43 17.56
C LEU A 169 -28.11 17.79 17.89
N ARG A 170 -29.15 18.59 18.13
CA ARG A 170 -30.52 18.10 18.38
C ARG A 170 -31.06 17.29 17.20
N ARG A 171 -30.86 17.76 15.97
CA ARG A 171 -31.23 17.02 14.76
C ARG A 171 -30.49 15.68 14.70
N LEU A 172 -29.18 15.70 14.97
CA LEU A 172 -28.35 14.51 14.97
C LEU A 172 -28.80 13.53 16.06
N HIS A 173 -29.10 13.99 17.26
CA HIS A 173 -29.62 13.15 18.35
C HIS A 173 -31.01 12.57 18.01
N GLY A 174 -31.88 13.36 17.36
CA GLY A 174 -33.21 12.92 16.94
C GLY A 174 -33.21 11.89 15.80
N THR A 175 -32.29 12.01 14.83
CA THR A 175 -32.11 10.98 13.77
C THR A 175 -31.41 9.74 14.32
N SER A 176 -30.48 9.96 15.24
CA SER A 176 -29.74 8.93 15.98
C SER A 176 -30.64 8.05 16.83
N GLY A 177 -31.77 8.55 17.37
CA GLY A 177 -32.72 7.72 18.12
C GLY A 177 -33.44 6.64 17.30
N ARG A 178 -33.28 6.64 15.95
CA ARG A 178 -33.89 5.66 15.04
C ARG A 178 -32.91 4.61 14.52
N GLU A 179 -31.62 4.91 14.48
CA GLU A 179 -30.57 3.94 14.20
C GLU A 179 -30.03 3.44 15.52
N ALA A 180 -29.81 2.13 15.69
CA ALA A 180 -29.28 1.57 16.94
C ALA A 180 -27.88 2.13 17.23
N LEU A 181 -27.82 3.27 17.92
CA LEU A 181 -26.62 3.77 18.56
C LEU A 181 -26.54 3.04 19.89
N ASP A 182 -25.58 2.13 19.98
CA ASP A 182 -25.22 1.48 21.23
C ASP A 182 -25.08 2.54 22.32
N ALA A 183 -25.54 2.22 23.53
CA ALA A 183 -25.58 3.14 24.66
C ALA A 183 -24.25 3.89 24.92
N GLU A 184 -23.14 3.31 24.43
CA GLU A 184 -21.79 3.88 24.40
C GLU A 184 -21.71 5.24 23.67
N VAL A 185 -22.49 5.47 22.61
CA VAL A 185 -22.50 6.75 21.86
C VAL A 185 -23.54 7.72 22.38
N LEU A 186 -24.69 7.23 22.86
CA LEU A 186 -25.79 8.07 23.33
C LEU A 186 -25.41 8.92 24.55
N LYS A 187 -24.64 8.35 25.48
CA LYS A 187 -24.20 9.06 26.69
C LYS A 187 -23.32 10.29 26.38
N PRO A 188 -22.18 10.17 25.67
CA PRO A 188 -21.35 11.33 25.35
C PRO A 188 -22.07 12.32 24.41
N LEU A 189 -22.98 11.83 23.55
CA LEU A 189 -23.80 12.69 22.70
C LEU A 189 -24.76 13.57 23.53
N ALA A 190 -25.49 12.98 24.48
CA ALA A 190 -26.37 13.71 25.38
C ALA A 190 -25.59 14.70 26.26
N GLU A 191 -24.41 14.30 26.75
CA GLU A 191 -23.50 15.20 27.48
C GLU A 191 -23.04 16.37 26.61
N SER A 192 -22.80 16.14 25.32
CA SER A 192 -22.38 17.19 24.38
C SER A 192 -23.48 18.19 24.10
N GLU A 193 -24.73 17.74 23.96
CA GLU A 193 -25.89 18.60 23.78
C GLU A 193 -26.16 19.46 25.01
N SER A 194 -26.22 18.83 26.20
CA SER A 194 -26.44 19.55 27.45
C SER A 194 -25.36 20.60 27.73
N ALA A 195 -24.09 20.28 27.48
CA ALA A 195 -22.99 21.23 27.64
C ALA A 195 -23.05 22.36 26.58
N ALA A 196 -23.41 22.05 25.34
CA ALA A 196 -23.56 23.04 24.28
C ALA A 196 -24.70 24.03 24.56
N GLU A 197 -25.81 23.55 25.15
CA GLU A 197 -26.93 24.37 25.61
C GLU A 197 -26.55 25.26 26.79
N SER A 198 -25.80 24.74 27.77
CA SER A 198 -25.29 25.53 28.89
C SER A 198 -24.36 26.65 28.41
N GLY A 199 -23.46 26.33 27.46
CA GLY A 199 -22.57 27.31 26.84
C GLY A 199 -23.33 28.38 26.04
N LEU A 200 -24.41 28.01 25.35
CA LEU A 200 -25.29 28.97 24.68
C LEU A 200 -25.97 29.92 25.70
N ALA A 201 -26.51 29.37 26.79
CA ALA A 201 -27.15 30.18 27.83
C ALA A 201 -26.16 31.15 28.49
N ALA A 202 -24.91 30.73 28.69
CA ALA A 202 -23.84 31.60 29.19
C ALA A 202 -23.48 32.73 28.21
N LEU A 203 -23.42 32.44 26.90
CA LEU A 203 -23.21 33.45 25.85
C LEU A 203 -24.37 34.46 25.79
N ASP A 204 -25.61 34.00 25.86
CA ASP A 204 -26.79 34.87 25.87
C ASP A 204 -26.85 35.72 27.17
N GLY A 205 -26.37 35.17 28.29
CA GLY A 205 -26.17 35.88 29.55
C GLY A 205 -24.92 36.78 29.61
N ARG A 206 -24.12 36.85 28.55
CA ARG A 206 -22.83 37.58 28.46
C ARG A 206 -21.80 37.19 29.53
N ASP A 207 -21.84 35.96 30.01
CA ASP A 207 -20.86 35.39 30.95
C ASP A 207 -19.77 34.61 30.17
N GLU A 208 -18.69 35.31 29.83
CA GLU A 208 -17.62 34.73 29.00
C GLU A 208 -16.83 33.62 29.70
N ALA A 209 -16.61 33.73 31.02
CA ALA A 209 -15.84 32.74 31.77
C ALA A 209 -16.59 31.41 31.85
N ARG A 210 -17.90 31.47 32.12
CA ARG A 210 -18.76 30.29 32.09
C ARG A 210 -18.93 29.75 30.67
N ALA A 211 -19.05 30.62 29.66
CA ALA A 211 -19.13 30.22 28.27
C ALA A 211 -17.87 29.46 27.83
N GLU A 212 -16.66 29.96 28.09
CA GLU A 212 -15.42 29.24 27.74
C GLU A 212 -15.37 27.83 28.36
N MET A 213 -15.75 27.71 29.64
CA MET A 213 -15.78 26.43 30.35
C MET A 213 -16.78 25.45 29.73
N ASP A 214 -18.04 25.88 29.52
CA ASP A 214 -19.10 25.02 29.00
C ASP A 214 -18.88 24.65 27.53
N LEU A 215 -18.38 25.59 26.71
CA LEU A 215 -18.01 25.33 25.32
C LEU A 215 -16.85 24.32 25.21
N THR A 216 -15.88 24.38 26.12
CA THR A 216 -14.78 23.40 26.19
C THR A 216 -15.30 22.02 26.58
N ARG A 217 -16.22 21.95 27.55
CA ARG A 217 -16.88 20.70 27.95
C ARG A 217 -17.68 20.09 26.80
N ALA A 218 -18.41 20.92 26.05
CA ALA A 218 -19.15 20.50 24.86
C ALA A 218 -18.21 19.91 23.80
N LEU A 219 -17.10 20.59 23.52
CA LEU A 219 -16.09 20.11 22.57
C LEU A 219 -15.53 18.74 22.96
N GLN A 220 -15.15 18.55 24.23
CA GLN A 220 -14.64 17.27 24.72
C GLN A 220 -15.68 16.16 24.62
N ALA A 221 -16.95 16.45 24.95
CA ALA A 221 -18.03 15.49 24.84
C ALA A 221 -18.34 15.11 23.38
N MET A 222 -18.32 16.06 22.44
CA MET A 222 -18.46 15.78 21.00
C MET A 222 -17.33 14.89 20.47
N ARG A 223 -16.08 15.17 20.85
CA ARG A 223 -14.92 14.33 20.45
C ARG A 223 -15.06 12.91 20.99
N LYS A 224 -15.46 12.76 22.25
CA LYS A 224 -15.77 11.43 22.83
C LYS A 224 -16.90 10.73 22.10
N ALA A 225 -17.96 11.44 21.73
CA ALA A 225 -19.08 10.87 20.96
C ALA A 225 -18.63 10.42 19.56
N ALA A 226 -17.79 11.21 18.88
CA ALA A 226 -17.21 10.86 17.59
C ALA A 226 -16.33 9.61 17.68
N GLU A 227 -15.46 9.53 18.70
CA GLU A 227 -14.61 8.37 18.96
C GLU A 227 -15.44 7.11 19.25
N ALA A 228 -16.46 7.23 20.11
CA ALA A 228 -17.38 6.14 20.41
C ALA A 228 -18.10 5.65 19.15
N ARG A 229 -18.60 6.58 18.31
CA ARG A 229 -19.24 6.25 17.03
C ARG A 229 -18.29 5.53 16.08
N ARG A 230 -17.02 5.94 16.01
CA ARG A 230 -15.99 5.29 15.20
C ARG A 230 -15.68 3.87 15.68
N ARG A 231 -15.62 3.66 17.01
CA ARG A 231 -15.41 2.33 17.59
C ARG A 231 -16.55 1.38 17.30
N VAL A 232 -17.80 1.82 17.55
CA VAL A 232 -19.00 1.04 17.26
C VAL A 232 -19.10 0.69 15.77
N ALA A 233 -18.86 1.67 14.88
CA ALA A 233 -18.85 1.42 13.44
C ALA A 233 -17.72 0.44 13.02
N GLY A 234 -16.56 0.51 13.67
CA GLY A 234 -15.46 -0.43 13.47
C GLY A 234 -15.80 -1.85 13.93
N GLN A 235 -16.39 -2.01 15.11
CA GLN A 235 -16.83 -3.30 15.64
C GLN A 235 -17.93 -3.93 14.78
N ALA A 236 -18.89 -3.12 14.32
CA ALA A 236 -19.95 -3.58 13.41
C ALA A 236 -19.36 -4.13 12.10
N MET A 237 -18.33 -3.46 11.56
CA MET A 237 -17.59 -3.93 10.39
C MET A 237 -16.80 -5.22 10.68
N GLU A 238 -16.12 -5.33 11.84
CA GLU A 238 -15.39 -6.54 12.22
C GLU A 238 -16.31 -7.77 12.35
N HIS A 239 -17.51 -7.57 12.86
CA HIS A 239 -18.50 -8.64 13.00
C HIS A 239 -19.36 -8.87 11.75
N SER A 240 -19.20 -8.06 10.70
CA SER A 240 -19.98 -8.14 9.47
C SER A 240 -19.83 -9.51 8.80
N LEU A 241 -20.88 -9.94 8.10
CA LEU A 241 -20.84 -11.19 7.34
C LEU A 241 -19.69 -11.16 6.32
N THR A 242 -19.48 -10.02 5.67
CA THR A 242 -18.42 -9.83 4.69
C THR A 242 -17.04 -10.06 5.31
N ASN A 243 -16.77 -9.50 6.49
CA ASN A 243 -15.50 -9.73 7.17
C ASN A 243 -15.32 -11.18 7.60
N ARG A 244 -16.38 -11.85 8.11
CA ARG A 244 -16.33 -13.28 8.46
C ARG A 244 -16.05 -14.18 7.25
N VAL A 245 -16.69 -13.90 6.12
CA VAL A 245 -16.45 -14.65 4.88
C VAL A 245 -15.04 -14.39 4.37
N TYR A 246 -14.56 -13.15 4.42
CA TYR A 246 -13.20 -12.80 4.07
C TYR A 246 -12.17 -13.53 4.93
N THR A 247 -12.30 -13.51 6.26
CA THR A 247 -11.36 -14.19 7.16
C THR A 247 -11.39 -15.70 6.99
N LEU A 248 -12.57 -16.31 6.78
CA LEU A 248 -12.67 -17.73 6.47
C LEU A 248 -11.91 -18.11 5.19
N LEU A 249 -12.10 -17.34 4.11
CA LEU A 249 -11.46 -17.62 2.82
C LEU A 249 -9.96 -17.30 2.85
N ASN A 250 -9.57 -16.21 3.49
CA ASN A 250 -8.19 -15.78 3.53
C ASN A 250 -7.36 -16.60 4.52
N ASP A 251 -7.78 -16.65 5.79
CA ASP A 251 -6.99 -17.30 6.84
C ASP A 251 -7.23 -18.80 6.86
N GLY A 252 -8.47 -19.23 6.65
CA GLY A 252 -8.83 -20.64 6.64
C GLY A 252 -8.37 -21.37 5.37
N LEU A 253 -8.61 -20.80 4.19
CA LEU A 253 -8.32 -21.48 2.92
C LEU A 253 -6.99 -21.04 2.30
N TYR A 254 -6.82 -19.75 1.98
CA TYR A 254 -5.65 -19.27 1.24
C TYR A 254 -4.35 -19.44 2.04
N ASN A 255 -4.31 -18.99 3.30
CA ASN A 255 -3.12 -19.09 4.14
C ASN A 255 -2.78 -20.55 4.48
N ALA A 256 -3.78 -21.39 4.79
CA ALA A 256 -3.55 -22.81 5.06
C ALA A 256 -2.99 -23.54 3.84
N LEU A 257 -3.59 -23.35 2.66
CA LEU A 257 -3.07 -23.93 1.40
C LEU A 257 -1.69 -23.40 1.06
N GLY A 258 -1.45 -22.11 1.26
CA GLY A 258 -0.13 -21.49 1.11
C GLY A 258 0.90 -22.14 2.01
N SER A 259 0.57 -22.37 3.29
CA SER A 259 1.47 -23.04 4.24
C SER A 259 1.80 -24.48 3.84
N ALA A 260 0.82 -25.22 3.30
CA ALA A 260 1.03 -26.56 2.78
C ALA A 260 1.95 -26.56 1.54
N MET A 261 1.75 -25.61 0.62
CA MET A 261 2.63 -25.42 -0.54
C MET A 261 4.06 -25.07 -0.11
N PHE A 262 4.23 -24.16 0.86
CA PHE A 262 5.55 -23.79 1.39
C PHE A 262 6.21 -24.94 2.14
N SER A 263 5.46 -25.74 2.88
CA SER A 263 5.97 -26.94 3.55
C SER A 263 6.52 -27.95 2.53
N LEU A 264 5.76 -28.22 1.47
CA LEU A 264 6.19 -29.08 0.39
C LEU A 264 7.41 -28.51 -0.34
N LEU A 265 7.41 -27.21 -0.62
CA LEU A 265 8.53 -26.51 -1.24
C LEU A 265 9.79 -26.58 -0.37
N ALA A 266 9.67 -26.43 0.95
CA ALA A 266 10.79 -26.55 1.88
C ALA A 266 11.43 -27.94 1.83
N PHE A 267 10.62 -29.00 1.78
CA PHE A 267 11.11 -30.37 1.61
C PHE A 267 11.86 -30.56 0.28
N TYR A 268 11.32 -30.02 -0.81
CA TYR A 268 11.99 -30.06 -2.12
C TYR A 268 13.30 -29.27 -2.14
N ILE A 269 13.33 -28.08 -1.54
CA ILE A 269 14.54 -27.26 -1.43
C ILE A 269 15.59 -28.01 -0.61
N ALA A 270 15.23 -28.59 0.54
CA ALA A 270 16.16 -29.36 1.37
C ALA A 270 16.73 -30.57 0.61
N THR A 271 15.87 -31.32 -0.10
CA THR A 271 16.28 -32.48 -0.89
C THR A 271 17.18 -32.07 -2.06
N ALA A 272 16.85 -31.01 -2.77
CA ALA A 272 17.64 -30.47 -3.87
C ALA A 272 19.00 -29.95 -3.38
N ALA A 273 19.01 -29.23 -2.26
CA ALA A 273 20.22 -28.72 -1.62
C ALA A 273 21.15 -29.87 -1.21
N TYR A 274 20.64 -30.90 -0.53
CA TYR A 274 21.42 -32.09 -0.16
C TYR A 274 22.08 -32.76 -1.38
N ARG A 275 21.32 -32.89 -2.49
CA ARG A 275 21.85 -33.46 -3.74
C ARG A 275 22.88 -32.53 -4.42
N ALA A 276 22.70 -31.21 -4.32
CA ALA A 276 23.55 -30.21 -4.94
C ALA A 276 24.87 -29.99 -4.17
N PHE A 277 24.89 -30.22 -2.85
CA PHE A 277 26.05 -30.05 -1.97
C PHE A 277 27.14 -31.13 -2.13
N ARG A 278 27.42 -31.56 -3.36
CA ARG A 278 28.69 -32.26 -3.65
C ARG A 278 29.78 -31.20 -3.74
N VAL A 279 30.51 -30.99 -2.65
CA VAL A 279 31.70 -30.12 -2.63
C VAL A 279 32.74 -30.71 -3.58
N LYS A 280 32.90 -30.06 -4.74
CA LYS A 280 33.81 -30.50 -5.81
C LYS A 280 35.13 -29.73 -5.82
N SER A 281 35.26 -28.67 -5.03
CA SER A 281 36.49 -27.87 -4.93
C SER A 281 36.60 -27.11 -3.60
N LYS A 282 37.79 -26.59 -3.29
CA LYS A 282 38.07 -25.79 -2.09
C LYS A 282 37.35 -24.44 -2.12
N GLU A 283 37.20 -23.86 -3.31
CA GLU A 283 36.47 -22.61 -3.53
C GLU A 283 34.98 -22.81 -3.31
N ALA A 284 34.42 -23.92 -3.80
CA ALA A 284 33.01 -24.27 -3.60
C ALA A 284 32.69 -24.50 -2.11
N LEU A 285 33.64 -25.08 -1.37
CA LEU A 285 33.53 -25.23 0.09
C LEU A 285 33.47 -23.87 0.80
N LEU A 286 34.36 -22.94 0.43
CA LEU A 286 34.40 -21.61 1.03
C LEU A 286 33.09 -20.86 0.79
N LEU A 287 32.57 -20.87 -0.44
CA LEU A 287 31.29 -20.25 -0.77
C LEU A 287 30.12 -20.90 -0.03
N MET A 288 30.13 -22.23 0.12
CA MET A 288 29.12 -22.95 0.87
C MET A 288 29.12 -22.57 2.36
N VAL A 289 30.29 -22.51 2.99
CA VAL A 289 30.42 -22.11 4.40
C VAL A 289 29.96 -20.66 4.58
N ALA A 290 30.37 -19.75 3.68
CA ALA A 290 29.92 -18.36 3.71
C ALA A 290 28.39 -18.25 3.60
N ALA A 291 27.76 -19.02 2.70
CA ALA A 291 26.31 -19.05 2.56
C ALA A 291 25.61 -19.61 3.81
N LEU A 292 26.15 -20.69 4.40
CA LEU A 292 25.61 -21.29 5.62
C LEU A 292 25.68 -20.31 6.81
N LEU A 293 26.80 -19.61 6.98
CA LEU A 293 26.97 -18.61 8.03
C LEU A 293 26.00 -17.43 7.87
N VAL A 294 25.82 -16.94 6.64
CA VAL A 294 24.85 -15.87 6.36
C VAL A 294 23.42 -16.34 6.63
N MET A 295 23.06 -17.56 6.21
CA MET A 295 21.73 -18.13 6.44
C MET A 295 21.44 -18.33 7.93
N LEU A 296 22.39 -18.88 8.70
CA LEU A 296 22.23 -19.05 10.14
C LEU A 296 22.13 -17.71 10.88
N GLY A 297 22.90 -16.71 10.45
CA GLY A 297 22.79 -15.36 10.99
C GLY A 297 21.45 -14.67 10.68
N GLN A 298 20.67 -15.15 9.71
CA GLN A 298 19.35 -14.58 9.34
C GLN A 298 18.21 -15.16 10.19
N ILE A 299 18.39 -16.36 10.76
CA ILE A 299 17.36 -17.09 11.51
C ILE A 299 17.55 -16.81 13.01
N PRO A 300 16.52 -16.38 13.76
CA PRO A 300 16.63 -16.08 15.19
C PRO A 300 17.24 -17.23 16.02
N LEU A 301 16.86 -18.48 15.72
CA LEU A 301 17.43 -19.67 16.36
C LEU A 301 18.92 -19.88 16.04
N GLY A 302 19.33 -19.60 14.81
CA GLY A 302 20.72 -19.74 14.37
C GLY A 302 21.65 -18.77 15.10
N VAL A 303 21.17 -17.54 15.36
CA VAL A 303 21.88 -16.55 16.18
C VAL A 303 22.07 -17.06 17.60
N TYR A 304 21.00 -17.52 18.25
CA TYR A 304 21.07 -18.02 19.63
C TYR A 304 22.06 -19.19 19.78
N LEU A 305 22.00 -20.18 18.88
CA LEU A 305 22.86 -21.36 18.94
C LEU A 305 24.33 -21.04 18.64
N LEU A 306 24.61 -20.23 17.61
CA LEU A 306 25.98 -19.93 17.22
C LEU A 306 26.64 -18.90 18.13
N ASP A 307 25.92 -17.91 18.65
CA ASP A 307 26.49 -16.99 19.63
C ASP A 307 26.74 -17.70 20.97
N ALA A 308 25.91 -18.69 21.35
CA ALA A 308 26.19 -19.53 22.52
C ALA A 308 27.42 -20.44 22.32
N LEU A 309 27.65 -20.94 21.11
CA LEU A 309 28.79 -21.81 20.79
C LEU A 309 30.10 -21.03 20.55
N LEU A 310 30.02 -19.92 19.84
CA LEU A 310 31.17 -19.11 19.41
C LEU A 310 31.51 -18.00 20.42
N GLY A 311 30.58 -17.59 21.29
CA GLY A 311 30.81 -16.60 22.33
C GLY A 311 32.01 -16.93 23.24
N PRO A 312 32.11 -18.16 23.79
CA PRO A 312 33.24 -18.56 24.63
C PRO A 312 34.58 -18.59 23.86
N ALA A 313 34.56 -19.01 22.59
CA ALA A 313 35.73 -19.05 21.73
C ALA A 313 36.18 -17.64 21.29
N GLY A 314 35.23 -16.72 21.08
CA GLY A 314 35.49 -15.31 20.77
C GLY A 314 36.16 -14.59 21.93
N SER A 315 35.68 -14.79 23.16
CA SER A 315 36.33 -14.23 24.36
C SER A 315 37.73 -14.80 24.62
N ALA A 316 37.98 -16.06 24.26
CA ALA A 316 39.30 -16.69 24.41
C ALA A 316 40.33 -16.19 23.38
N LEU A 317 39.87 -15.67 22.23
CA LEU A 317 40.72 -15.13 21.16
C LEU A 317 40.86 -13.59 21.22
N GLY A 318 40.39 -12.95 22.30
CA GLY A 318 40.39 -11.48 22.43
C GLY A 318 39.44 -10.77 21.47
N ALA A 319 38.46 -11.51 20.93
CA ALA A 319 37.46 -11.02 19.98
C ALA A 319 36.08 -10.97 20.67
N ASP A 320 35.97 -10.14 21.71
CA ASP A 320 34.79 -10.00 22.58
C ASP A 320 33.50 -9.60 21.85
N HIS A 321 33.58 -9.23 20.57
CA HIS A 321 32.48 -8.79 19.73
C HIS A 321 32.09 -9.80 18.63
N LEU A 322 32.78 -10.94 18.51
CA LEU A 322 32.58 -11.88 17.40
C LEU A 322 31.27 -12.66 17.50
N SER A 323 30.16 -12.04 17.10
CA SER A 323 28.85 -12.67 16.94
C SER A 323 28.62 -13.12 15.50
N ILE A 324 27.83 -14.18 15.32
CA ILE A 324 27.40 -14.62 13.98
C ILE A 324 26.66 -13.50 13.24
N THR A 325 25.99 -12.63 13.99
CA THR A 325 25.32 -11.42 13.47
C THR A 325 26.32 -10.46 12.82
N GLN A 326 27.49 -10.22 13.44
CA GLN A 326 28.51 -9.34 12.87
C GLN A 326 29.19 -9.97 11.66
N VAL A 327 29.47 -11.28 11.69
CA VAL A 327 30.01 -12.01 10.53
C VAL A 327 29.04 -11.91 9.34
N ARG A 328 27.74 -12.15 9.58
CA ARG A 328 26.68 -11.96 8.57
C ARG A 328 26.69 -10.54 8.02
N LEU A 329 26.70 -9.53 8.90
CA LEU A 329 26.66 -8.12 8.50
C LEU A 329 27.90 -7.70 7.72
N TRP A 330 29.09 -8.21 8.06
CA TRP A 330 30.31 -7.94 7.31
C TRP A 330 30.22 -8.52 5.90
N ILE A 331 29.81 -9.80 5.76
CA ILE A 331 29.61 -10.43 4.46
C ILE A 331 28.59 -9.62 3.64
N LEU A 332 27.46 -9.24 4.24
CA LEU A 332 26.40 -8.51 3.54
C LEU A 332 26.72 -7.04 3.23
N ARG A 333 27.53 -6.36 4.04
CA ARG A 333 27.81 -4.93 3.85
C ARG A 333 29.07 -4.66 3.04
N VAL A 334 30.07 -5.53 3.15
CA VAL A 334 31.36 -5.34 2.46
C VAL A 334 31.36 -6.15 1.17
N VAL A 335 31.31 -7.48 1.29
CA VAL A 335 31.47 -8.39 0.14
C VAL A 335 30.27 -8.30 -0.80
N ASN A 336 29.06 -8.42 -0.26
CA ASN A 336 27.84 -8.41 -1.04
C ASN A 336 27.59 -7.04 -1.69
N THR A 337 27.80 -5.92 -0.99
CA THR A 337 27.68 -4.57 -1.58
C THR A 337 28.67 -4.36 -2.73
N ALA A 338 29.92 -4.84 -2.61
CA ALA A 338 30.89 -4.76 -3.69
C ALA A 338 30.42 -5.54 -4.94
N ALA A 339 29.93 -6.77 -4.73
CA ALA A 339 29.39 -7.60 -5.81
C ALA A 339 28.15 -6.97 -6.46
N PHE A 340 27.19 -6.49 -5.65
CA PHE A 340 25.99 -5.84 -6.14
C PHE A 340 26.27 -4.55 -6.90
N ARG A 341 27.28 -3.76 -6.52
CA ARG A 341 27.71 -2.59 -7.30
C ARG A 341 28.19 -2.99 -8.69
N GLY A 342 28.94 -4.07 -8.81
CA GLY A 342 29.37 -4.62 -10.09
C GLY A 342 28.20 -5.15 -10.94
N ILE A 343 27.29 -5.91 -10.34
CA ILE A 343 26.07 -6.40 -11.00
C ILE A 343 25.19 -5.25 -11.45
N ALA A 344 24.99 -4.24 -10.59
CA ALA A 344 24.20 -3.05 -10.91
C ALA A 344 24.78 -2.33 -12.13
N LEU A 345 26.09 -2.06 -12.13
CA LEU A 345 26.77 -1.46 -13.28
C LEU A 345 26.62 -2.32 -14.54
N GLY A 346 26.85 -3.63 -14.44
CA GLY A 346 26.73 -4.55 -15.57
C GLY A 346 25.30 -4.65 -16.12
N SER A 347 24.30 -4.70 -15.23
CA SER A 347 22.89 -4.73 -15.59
C SER A 347 22.43 -3.41 -16.21
N ALA A 348 22.96 -2.27 -15.75
CA ALA A 348 22.72 -0.96 -16.35
C ALA A 348 23.26 -0.89 -17.78
N ILE A 349 24.49 -1.35 -18.00
CA ILE A 349 25.10 -1.42 -19.34
C ILE A 349 24.31 -2.39 -20.24
N ALA A 350 23.91 -3.55 -19.73
CA ALA A 350 23.10 -4.52 -20.47
C ALA A 350 21.71 -3.96 -20.82
N GLY A 351 21.08 -3.24 -19.89
CA GLY A 351 19.80 -2.56 -20.11
C GLY A 351 19.92 -1.47 -21.18
N LEU A 352 20.98 -0.66 -21.13
CA LEU A 352 21.26 0.35 -22.15
C LEU A 352 21.51 -0.30 -23.51
N SER A 353 22.24 -1.41 -23.56
CA SER A 353 22.51 -2.17 -24.78
C SER A 353 21.23 -2.78 -25.37
N MET A 354 20.37 -3.37 -24.54
CA MET A 354 19.08 -3.91 -24.98
C MET A 354 18.14 -2.80 -25.47
N ALA A 355 18.06 -1.68 -24.75
CA ALA A 355 17.29 -0.52 -25.18
C ALA A 355 17.78 0.02 -26.54
N TRP A 356 19.10 0.09 -26.72
CA TRP A 356 19.72 0.50 -27.98
C TRP A 356 19.40 -0.47 -29.14
N ARG A 357 19.46 -1.78 -28.89
CA ARG A 357 19.08 -2.81 -29.87
C ARG A 357 17.62 -2.72 -30.30
N VAL A 358 16.73 -2.48 -29.33
CA VAL A 358 15.30 -2.28 -29.59
C VAL A 358 15.08 -1.01 -30.39
N TRP A 359 15.81 0.07 -30.09
CA TRP A 359 15.73 1.35 -30.79
C TRP A 359 16.12 1.24 -32.26
N TRP A 360 17.18 0.49 -32.57
CA TRP A 360 17.58 0.20 -33.95
C TRP A 360 16.76 -0.90 -34.64
N SER A 361 15.73 -1.45 -33.98
CA SER A 361 14.84 -2.48 -34.52
C SER A 361 15.59 -3.74 -35.02
N LEU A 362 16.72 -4.07 -34.38
CA LEU A 362 17.54 -5.24 -34.73
C LEU A 362 16.84 -6.59 -34.43
N GLU A 363 15.72 -6.58 -33.70
CA GLU A 363 14.95 -7.77 -33.29
C GLU A 363 13.72 -8.06 -34.18
N SER A 364 13.64 -7.46 -35.38
CA SER A 364 12.43 -7.49 -36.21
C SER A 364 12.29 -8.68 -37.17
N SER A 365 13.26 -9.58 -37.29
CA SER A 365 13.22 -10.70 -38.26
C SER A 365 12.77 -12.05 -37.70
N ALA A 366 12.80 -12.27 -36.37
CA ALA A 366 12.50 -13.60 -35.80
C ALA A 366 11.01 -13.99 -35.80
N TRP A 367 10.11 -13.08 -36.16
CA TRP A 367 8.65 -13.29 -36.14
C TRP A 367 8.00 -13.22 -37.52
N MET A 368 8.81 -13.10 -38.58
CA MET A 368 8.35 -12.99 -39.97
C MET A 368 8.80 -14.16 -40.82
N GLU A 369 8.74 -15.38 -40.28
CA GLU A 369 8.48 -16.53 -41.15
C GLU A 369 6.95 -16.67 -41.27
N PRO A 370 6.35 -16.40 -42.44
CA PRO A 370 5.05 -16.98 -42.72
C PRO A 370 5.26 -18.49 -42.69
N SER A 371 4.53 -19.19 -41.81
CA SER A 371 4.47 -20.65 -41.78
C SER A 371 4.42 -21.19 -43.22
N GLY A 372 5.54 -21.77 -43.67
CA GLY A 372 5.64 -22.43 -44.96
C GLY A 372 4.63 -23.57 -45.06
N PRO A 373 4.20 -23.94 -46.28
CA PRO A 373 3.14 -24.92 -46.47
C PRO A 373 3.55 -26.27 -45.89
N ALA A 374 2.58 -26.91 -45.22
CA ALA A 374 2.73 -28.21 -44.57
C ALA A 374 3.31 -29.26 -45.53
N GLU A 375 4.54 -29.69 -45.25
CA GLU A 375 5.11 -30.91 -45.80
C GLU A 375 4.37 -32.10 -45.17
N LYS A 376 3.30 -32.52 -45.84
CA LYS A 376 2.74 -33.87 -45.73
C LYS A 376 2.68 -34.39 -47.16
N ASP A 377 3.73 -35.12 -47.54
CA ASP A 377 3.70 -36.20 -48.54
C ASP A 377 5.09 -36.85 -48.57
N GLN A 378 5.43 -37.56 -47.49
CA GLN A 378 6.51 -38.55 -47.49
C GLN A 378 6.01 -39.81 -46.77
N GLU A 379 5.03 -40.48 -47.35
CA GLU A 379 4.63 -41.81 -46.87
C GLU A 379 4.13 -42.73 -48.00
N THR A 380 4.81 -42.76 -49.14
CA THR A 380 4.68 -43.87 -50.09
C THR A 380 6.00 -44.13 -50.79
N GLU A 381 6.91 -44.86 -50.16
CA GLU A 381 7.85 -45.74 -50.87
C GLU A 381 8.49 -46.73 -49.88
N ARG A 382 7.84 -47.89 -49.70
CA ARG A 382 8.53 -49.13 -49.36
C ARG A 382 8.45 -50.03 -50.58
N PRO A 383 9.59 -50.60 -51.02
CA PRO A 383 9.66 -52.06 -51.02
C PRO A 383 11.05 -52.53 -50.52
N PRO A 384 11.14 -53.71 -49.85
CA PRO A 384 11.20 -54.93 -50.62
C PRO A 384 10.49 -56.14 -49.97
N GLY A 385 9.76 -56.89 -50.78
CA GLY A 385 9.25 -58.22 -50.44
C GLY A 385 9.35 -59.14 -51.65
N ARG A 386 10.38 -59.99 -51.69
CA ARG A 386 10.48 -61.15 -52.60
C ARG A 386 9.48 -62.22 -52.17
N ARG A 387 8.62 -62.68 -53.09
CA ARG A 387 8.09 -64.05 -53.34
C ARG A 387 7.44 -63.93 -54.72
N THR A 388 7.75 -64.67 -55.78
CA THR A 388 8.24 -66.04 -56.04
C THR A 388 8.99 -66.04 -57.35
#